data_AF-A0A0M9EAD6-F1
#
_entry.id   AF-A0A0M9EAD6-F1
#
_cell.length_a   1.000
_cell.length_b   1.000
_cell.length_c   1.000
_cell.angle_alpha   90.00
_cell.angle_beta   90.00
_cell.angle_gamma   90.00
#
_symmetry.space_group_name_H-M   'P 1'
#
loop_
_entity.id
_entity.type
_entity.pdbx_description
1 polymer ?
#
loop_
_entity_poly.entity_id
_entity_poly.type
_entity_poly.pdbx_seq_one_letter_code
_entity_poly.pdbx_strand_id
1 'polypeptide(L)'
;MISVDKNYNKPPDELKDIQKKIEQFNLTEYSLNDTLDSFFTPKNKTAIKEALSAIYHNKCAYCECNPTVGSYTEIEHYRPKKGGYYWLAFEWSNLLLSCTRCNKSKSNKFPLKDESNRLKQPPDDSDRKATSDILLSEQPLLLNPEVTHKNKNAQYNNEKIGPIEKHLEFNKNGEVNYLTDEGKETIEVFKLNKRPELVIARRKVIKKYIKCLKNNIEEYAKSNDFFKFTENVNQLIENVLKDADNPEKEYLQLRRQIVDQPDNFFKKAFEEKKIVHIYDLIKRSIEDIKASRKKHPALPIKHNNRYASKKQIT
;
A
#
# COMPACT_ATOMS: atom_id res chain seq x y z
N MET A 1 4.18 -1.13 -0.48
CA MET A 1 2.86 -0.85 -1.10
C MET A 1 1.84 -0.74 0.01
N ILE A 2 0.94 0.22 -0.05
CA ILE A 2 -0.04 0.41 1.02
C ILE A 2 -1.21 -0.54 0.82
N SER A 3 -1.54 -1.23 1.90
CA SER A 3 -2.83 -1.88 2.09
C SER A 3 -3.93 -0.87 2.29
N VAL A 4 -4.95 -0.89 1.45
CA VAL A 4 -6.20 -0.17 1.75
C VAL A 4 -7.39 -1.11 1.60
N ASP A 5 -8.38 -0.94 2.46
CA ASP A 5 -9.67 -1.61 2.31
C ASP A 5 -10.62 -0.68 1.56
N LYS A 6 -10.63 -0.80 0.23
CA LYS A 6 -11.51 -0.02 -0.64
C LYS A 6 -12.83 -0.75 -0.82
N ASN A 7 -13.93 -0.10 -0.42
CA ASN A 7 -15.27 -0.63 -0.66
C ASN A 7 -15.65 -0.47 -2.14
N TYR A 8 -15.59 -1.57 -2.90
CA TYR A 8 -15.91 -1.60 -4.33
C TYR A 8 -17.38 -1.29 -4.65
N ASN A 9 -18.29 -1.48 -3.69
CA ASN A 9 -19.72 -1.23 -3.87
C ASN A 9 -20.12 0.22 -3.58
N LYS A 10 -19.15 1.08 -3.21
CA LYS A 10 -19.37 2.49 -2.93
C LYS A 10 -18.45 3.40 -3.78
N PRO A 11 -18.55 3.35 -5.12
CA PRO A 11 -17.84 4.30 -5.97
C PRO A 11 -18.39 5.73 -5.79
N PRO A 12 -17.60 6.76 -6.14
CA PRO A 12 -18.10 8.13 -6.27
C PRO A 12 -19.25 8.23 -7.27
N ASP A 13 -20.19 9.15 -7.04
CA ASP A 13 -21.39 9.26 -7.88
C ASP A 13 -21.04 9.65 -9.32
N GLU A 14 -20.02 10.48 -9.53
CA GLU A 14 -19.50 10.81 -10.86
C GLU A 14 -19.04 9.57 -11.62
N LEU A 15 -18.47 8.56 -10.93
CA LEU A 15 -18.04 7.33 -11.57
C LEU A 15 -19.25 6.46 -11.98
N LYS A 16 -20.29 6.39 -11.13
CA LYS A 16 -21.55 5.68 -11.45
C LYS A 16 -22.23 6.29 -12.67
N ASP A 17 -22.25 7.61 -12.75
CA ASP A 17 -22.86 8.33 -13.88
C ASP A 17 -22.11 8.06 -15.18
N ILE A 18 -20.78 7.94 -15.15
CA ILE A 18 -19.98 7.55 -16.30
C ILE A 18 -20.28 6.11 -16.70
N GLN A 19 -20.32 5.18 -15.75
CA GLN A 19 -20.61 3.76 -16.01
C GLN A 19 -21.97 3.60 -16.71
N LYS A 20 -23.03 4.26 -16.22
CA LYS A 20 -24.36 4.26 -16.85
C LYS A 20 -24.34 4.81 -18.28
N LYS A 21 -23.56 5.87 -18.53
CA LYS A 21 -23.41 6.43 -19.88
C LYS A 21 -22.75 5.41 -20.79
N ILE A 22 -21.64 4.81 -20.34
CA ILE A 22 -20.90 3.80 -21.10
C ILE A 22 -21.79 2.60 -21.46
N GLU A 23 -22.65 2.14 -20.55
CA GLU A 23 -23.62 1.06 -20.83
C GLU A 23 -24.65 1.42 -21.92
N GLN A 24 -24.98 2.71 -22.07
CA GLN A 24 -25.87 3.19 -23.13
C GLN A 24 -25.17 3.31 -24.48
N PHE A 25 -23.84 3.47 -24.49
CA PHE A 25 -23.07 3.43 -25.72
C PHE A 25 -22.71 1.97 -26.02
N ASN A 26 -23.14 1.47 -27.19
CA ASN A 26 -22.79 0.12 -27.65
C ASN A 26 -21.33 0.08 -28.15
N LEU A 27 -20.38 0.33 -27.24
CA LEU A 27 -18.99 0.64 -27.57
C LEU A 27 -18.22 -0.64 -27.96
N THR A 28 -17.89 -0.77 -29.24
CA THR A 28 -16.92 -1.75 -29.74
C THR A 28 -15.47 -1.26 -29.57
N GLU A 29 -14.51 -2.18 -29.48
CA GLU A 29 -13.08 -1.97 -29.22
C GLU A 29 -12.42 -0.80 -29.98
N TYR A 30 -12.82 -0.58 -31.25
CA TYR A 30 -12.10 0.28 -32.20
C TYR A 30 -12.32 1.80 -32.03
N SER A 31 -13.40 2.26 -31.37
CA SER A 31 -13.71 3.70 -31.23
C SER A 31 -13.34 4.29 -29.86
N LEU A 32 -12.68 3.52 -28.98
CA LEU A 32 -12.81 3.72 -27.53
C LEU A 32 -11.82 4.68 -26.89
N ASN A 33 -10.61 4.85 -27.42
CA ASN A 33 -9.60 5.58 -26.63
C ASN A 33 -9.94 7.06 -26.46
N ASP A 34 -10.28 7.76 -27.55
CA ASP A 34 -10.64 9.17 -27.50
C ASP A 34 -12.01 9.36 -26.84
N THR A 35 -12.97 8.47 -27.10
CA THR A 35 -14.28 8.49 -26.45
C THR A 35 -14.16 8.28 -24.94
N LEU A 36 -13.38 7.30 -24.47
CA LEU A 36 -13.14 7.07 -23.04
C LEU A 36 -12.39 8.22 -22.39
N ASP A 37 -11.43 8.83 -23.09
CA ASP A 37 -10.72 10.00 -22.55
C ASP A 37 -11.66 11.21 -22.40
N SER A 38 -12.67 11.34 -23.26
CA SER A 38 -13.69 12.41 -23.16
C SER A 38 -14.57 12.29 -21.90
N PHE A 39 -14.82 11.08 -21.39
CA PHE A 39 -15.55 10.87 -20.14
C PHE A 39 -14.77 11.30 -18.89
N PHE A 40 -13.44 11.36 -18.97
CA PHE A 40 -12.60 11.92 -17.91
C PHE A 40 -12.53 13.46 -17.99
N THR A 41 -13.68 14.11 -17.85
CA THR A 41 -13.76 15.57 -17.71
C THR A 41 -12.97 16.05 -16.48
N PRO A 42 -12.53 17.33 -16.42
CA PRO A 42 -11.86 17.87 -15.24
C PRO A 42 -12.63 17.63 -13.93
N LYS A 43 -13.97 17.78 -13.97
CA LYS A 43 -14.85 17.51 -12.82
C LYS A 43 -14.74 16.06 -12.35
N ASN A 44 -14.92 15.11 -13.27
CA ASN A 44 -14.91 13.69 -12.96
C ASN A 44 -13.53 13.24 -12.45
N LYS A 45 -12.46 13.69 -13.10
CA LYS A 45 -11.08 13.41 -12.66
C LYS A 45 -10.84 13.90 -11.23
N THR A 46 -11.28 15.12 -10.90
CA THR A 46 -11.14 15.68 -9.55
C THR A 46 -11.89 14.85 -8.52
N ALA A 47 -13.18 14.56 -8.73
CA ALA A 47 -13.99 13.81 -7.78
C ALA A 47 -13.45 12.40 -7.52
N ILE A 48 -13.08 11.67 -8.57
CA ILE A 48 -12.49 10.32 -8.46
C ILE A 48 -11.15 10.39 -7.72
N LYS A 49 -10.30 11.37 -8.06
CA LYS A 49 -9.00 11.56 -7.42
C LYS A 49 -9.13 11.93 -5.95
N GLU A 50 -10.09 12.77 -5.57
CA GLU A 50 -10.34 13.12 -4.17
C GLU A 50 -10.79 11.91 -3.35
N ALA A 51 -11.70 11.09 -3.88
CA ALA A 51 -12.12 9.86 -3.24
C ALA A 51 -10.94 8.88 -3.04
N LEU A 52 -10.12 8.70 -4.08
CA LEU A 52 -8.90 7.88 -4.00
C LEU A 52 -7.89 8.48 -3.01
N SER A 53 -7.67 9.80 -3.02
CA SER A 53 -6.80 10.49 -2.06
C SER A 53 -7.20 10.27 -0.61
N ALA A 54 -8.51 10.24 -0.32
CA ALA A 54 -9.01 9.92 1.02
C ALA A 54 -8.68 8.48 1.43
N ILE A 55 -8.91 7.51 0.54
CA ILE A 55 -8.64 6.08 0.79
C ILE A 55 -7.14 5.81 0.99
N TYR A 56 -6.31 6.44 0.17
CA TYR A 56 -4.86 6.21 0.15
C TYR A 56 -4.07 7.18 1.03
N HIS A 57 -4.76 8.06 1.78
CA HIS A 57 -4.14 9.08 2.63
C HIS A 57 -3.13 9.96 1.87
N ASN A 58 -3.47 10.36 0.65
CA ASN A 58 -2.63 11.11 -0.28
C ASN A 58 -1.29 10.44 -0.65
N LYS A 59 -1.13 9.14 -0.40
CA LYS A 59 0.08 8.38 -0.75
C LYS A 59 -0.13 7.56 -2.01
N CYS A 60 0.95 7.35 -2.75
CA CYS A 60 0.93 6.43 -3.88
C CYS A 60 0.77 4.97 -3.41
N ALA A 61 -0.14 4.23 -4.04
CA ALA A 61 -0.43 2.82 -3.79
C ALA A 61 0.82 1.93 -3.80
N TYR A 62 1.76 2.23 -4.70
CA TYR A 62 2.94 1.41 -4.95
C TYR A 62 4.15 1.81 -4.11
N CYS A 63 4.65 3.04 -4.26
CA CYS A 63 5.85 3.49 -3.54
C CYS A 63 5.58 3.83 -2.06
N GLU A 64 4.32 4.05 -1.67
CA GLU A 64 3.88 4.60 -0.37
C GLU A 64 4.46 5.98 -0.03
N CYS A 65 5.02 6.64 -1.04
CA CYS A 65 5.51 7.99 -0.96
C CYS A 65 4.36 8.97 -1.18
N ASN A 66 4.29 10.00 -0.34
CA ASN A 66 3.52 11.20 -0.63
C ASN A 66 4.28 11.97 -1.73
N PRO A 67 3.62 12.34 -2.85
CA PRO A 67 4.30 13.10 -3.88
C PRO A 67 4.93 14.39 -3.32
N THR A 68 6.23 14.55 -3.54
CA THR A 68 6.96 15.77 -3.18
C THR A 68 6.63 16.91 -4.15
N VAL A 69 7.05 18.15 -3.82
CA VAL A 69 6.97 19.31 -4.73
C VAL A 69 7.45 18.91 -6.14
N GLY A 70 6.57 19.02 -7.15
CA GLY A 70 6.83 18.65 -8.54
C GLY A 70 6.36 17.25 -8.97
N SER A 71 5.83 16.43 -8.07
CA SER A 71 5.08 15.20 -8.40
C SER A 71 3.66 15.32 -7.85
N TYR A 72 2.69 14.75 -8.57
CA TYR A 72 1.29 14.75 -8.16
C TYR A 72 0.77 13.32 -8.11
N THR A 73 -0.32 13.12 -7.38
CA THR A 73 -1.11 11.89 -7.49
C THR A 73 -1.94 11.91 -8.78
N GLU A 74 -2.17 10.73 -9.34
CA GLU A 74 -2.96 10.49 -10.53
C GLU A 74 -3.86 9.27 -10.33
N ILE A 75 -4.88 9.17 -11.17
CA ILE A 75 -5.71 7.98 -11.28
C ILE A 75 -4.93 6.96 -12.10
N GLU A 76 -4.63 5.83 -11.48
CA GLU A 76 -3.99 4.67 -12.09
C GLU A 76 -5.05 3.64 -12.48
N HIS A 77 -4.91 3.03 -13.65
CA HIS A 77 -5.62 1.80 -13.99
C HIS A 77 -4.75 0.60 -13.70
N TYR A 78 -5.10 -0.25 -12.73
CA TYR A 78 -4.37 -1.47 -12.44
C TYR A 78 -4.23 -2.33 -13.72
N ARG A 79 -5.37 -2.65 -14.34
CA ARG A 79 -5.48 -3.22 -15.68
C ARG A 79 -5.59 -2.10 -16.72
N PRO A 80 -4.66 -1.99 -17.67
CA PRO A 80 -4.53 -0.83 -18.54
C PRO A 80 -5.64 -0.76 -19.59
N LYS A 81 -6.28 0.42 -19.69
CA LYS A 81 -7.23 0.75 -20.76
C LYS A 81 -6.61 0.54 -22.16
N LYS A 82 -5.40 1.09 -22.40
CA LYS A 82 -4.67 0.99 -23.67
C LYS A 82 -3.88 -0.33 -23.82
N GLY A 83 -4.37 -1.41 -23.21
CA GLY A 83 -3.73 -2.74 -23.20
C GLY A 83 -4.74 -3.89 -23.18
N GLY A 84 -5.94 -3.67 -23.74
CA GLY A 84 -7.00 -4.66 -23.88
C GLY A 84 -8.16 -4.45 -22.91
N TYR A 85 -7.94 -3.92 -21.71
CA TYR A 85 -8.99 -3.84 -20.67
C TYR A 85 -9.80 -2.54 -20.71
N TYR A 86 -10.23 -2.10 -21.90
CA TYR A 86 -10.98 -0.85 -22.06
C TYR A 86 -12.27 -0.82 -21.25
N TRP A 87 -12.92 -1.97 -21.05
CA TRP A 87 -14.15 -2.13 -20.29
C TRP A 87 -13.95 -1.90 -18.77
N LEU A 88 -12.70 -1.88 -18.30
CA LEU A 88 -12.35 -1.58 -16.91
C LEU A 88 -11.86 -0.13 -16.71
N ALA A 89 -11.93 0.72 -17.74
CA ALA A 89 -11.43 2.09 -17.67
C ALA A 89 -12.11 2.95 -16.59
N PHE A 90 -13.34 2.61 -16.22
CA PHE A 90 -14.13 3.28 -15.19
C PHE A 90 -14.62 2.32 -14.11
N GLU A 91 -14.01 1.14 -14.01
CA GLU A 91 -14.33 0.18 -12.96
C GLU A 91 -13.61 0.56 -11.66
N TRP A 92 -14.37 0.82 -10.59
CA TRP A 92 -13.82 1.34 -9.33
C TRP A 92 -12.76 0.44 -8.70
N SER A 93 -12.94 -0.88 -8.80
CA SER A 93 -11.95 -1.85 -8.37
C SER A 93 -10.67 -1.86 -9.21
N ASN A 94 -10.69 -1.24 -10.40
CA ASN A 94 -9.52 -1.08 -11.28
C ASN A 94 -8.77 0.26 -11.07
N LEU A 95 -9.37 1.24 -10.39
CA LEU A 95 -8.79 2.57 -10.21
C LEU A 95 -8.03 2.69 -8.89
N LEU A 96 -6.74 3.04 -8.95
CA LEU A 96 -5.87 3.23 -7.78
C LEU A 96 -5.30 4.66 -7.74
N LEU A 97 -4.80 5.09 -6.58
CA LEU A 97 -4.02 6.34 -6.49
C LEU A 97 -2.54 6.04 -6.69
N SER A 98 -1.92 6.57 -7.74
CA SER A 98 -0.46 6.44 -7.91
C SER A 98 0.20 7.80 -8.07
N CYS A 99 1.50 7.90 -7.82
CA CYS A 99 2.25 9.11 -8.19
C CYS A 99 2.59 9.06 -9.68
N THR A 100 2.75 10.24 -10.30
CA THR A 100 3.10 10.37 -11.73
C THR A 100 4.27 9.47 -12.17
N ARG A 101 5.28 9.29 -11.31
CA ARG A 101 6.44 8.44 -11.59
C ARG A 101 6.10 6.95 -11.63
N CYS A 102 5.26 6.47 -10.71
CA CYS A 102 4.79 5.08 -10.72
C CYS A 102 3.86 4.84 -11.92
N ASN A 103 2.90 5.74 -12.16
CA ASN A 103 1.98 5.66 -13.28
C ASN A 103 2.72 5.60 -14.62
N LYS A 104 3.62 6.57 -14.86
CA LYS A 104 4.43 6.62 -16.09
C LYS A 104 5.35 5.41 -16.25
N SER A 105 5.91 4.88 -15.17
CA SER A 105 6.80 3.71 -15.23
C SER A 105 6.05 2.44 -15.61
N LYS A 106 4.83 2.27 -15.08
CA LYS A 106 3.93 1.18 -15.44
C LYS A 106 3.37 1.35 -16.85
N SER A 107 2.78 2.51 -17.17
CA SER A 107 2.11 2.75 -18.44
C SER A 107 1.12 1.60 -18.73
N ASN A 108 1.21 0.95 -19.89
CA ASN A 108 0.37 -0.17 -20.27
C ASN A 108 0.95 -1.55 -19.90
N LYS A 109 2.04 -1.60 -19.12
CA LYS A 109 2.61 -2.89 -18.69
C LYS A 109 1.65 -3.58 -17.73
N PHE A 110 1.24 -4.77 -18.11
CA PHE A 110 0.41 -5.66 -17.31
C PHE A 110 0.73 -7.12 -17.66
N PRO A 111 1.95 -7.58 -17.39
CA PRO A 111 2.35 -8.95 -17.72
C PRO A 111 1.56 -9.98 -16.92
N LEU A 112 1.19 -11.06 -17.59
CA LEU A 112 0.59 -12.24 -16.97
C LEU A 112 1.64 -13.35 -16.85
N LYS A 113 1.39 -14.30 -15.94
CA LYS A 113 2.20 -15.53 -15.86
C LYS A 113 2.12 -16.35 -17.15
N ASP A 114 0.94 -16.37 -17.77
CA ASP A 114 0.69 -16.94 -19.09
C ASP A 114 -0.19 -15.97 -19.88
N GLU A 115 0.38 -15.39 -20.94
CA GLU A 115 -0.29 -14.42 -21.80
C GLU A 115 -1.47 -15.02 -22.59
N SER A 116 -1.55 -16.35 -22.72
CA SER A 116 -2.68 -17.02 -23.36
C SER A 116 -3.98 -16.92 -22.53
N ASN A 117 -3.86 -16.68 -21.22
CA ASN A 117 -5.00 -16.49 -20.33
C ASN A 117 -5.64 -15.10 -20.45
N ARG A 118 -5.01 -14.16 -21.16
CA ARG A 118 -5.50 -12.78 -21.27
C ARG A 118 -6.87 -12.72 -21.94
N LEU A 119 -7.86 -12.19 -21.23
CA LEU A 119 -9.17 -11.87 -21.77
C LEU A 119 -9.05 -10.77 -22.82
N LYS A 120 -9.64 -11.04 -23.98
CA LYS A 120 -9.69 -10.11 -25.12
C LYS A 120 -10.96 -9.30 -25.17
N GLN A 121 -11.98 -9.70 -24.41
CA GLN A 121 -13.32 -9.12 -24.38
C GLN A 121 -13.83 -9.14 -22.93
N PRO A 122 -14.80 -8.27 -22.57
CA PRO A 122 -15.43 -8.33 -21.26
C PRO A 122 -16.09 -9.71 -21.04
N PRO A 123 -15.98 -10.31 -19.85
CA PRO A 123 -16.68 -11.56 -19.55
C PRO A 123 -18.20 -11.35 -19.56
N ASP A 124 -18.93 -12.42 -19.93
CA ASP A 124 -20.40 -12.46 -19.93
C ASP A 124 -21.00 -12.45 -18.52
N ASP A 125 -20.17 -12.62 -17.48
CA ASP A 125 -20.57 -12.55 -16.08
C ASP A 125 -20.97 -11.12 -15.66
N SER A 126 -21.93 -11.08 -14.73
CA SER A 126 -22.36 -9.89 -14.01
C SER A 126 -21.23 -9.23 -13.19
N ASP A 127 -20.27 -9.99 -12.65
CA ASP A 127 -19.17 -9.40 -11.86
C ASP A 127 -17.96 -8.99 -12.72
N ARG A 128 -18.02 -7.75 -13.19
CA ARG A 128 -16.96 -7.11 -13.99
C ARG A 128 -15.88 -6.40 -13.16
N LYS A 129 -15.80 -6.64 -11.85
CA LYS A 129 -14.74 -6.06 -11.00
C LYS A 129 -13.37 -6.55 -11.44
N ALA A 130 -12.36 -5.68 -11.42
CA ALA A 130 -10.96 -6.04 -11.69
C ALA A 130 -10.40 -7.10 -10.72
N THR A 131 -11.11 -7.36 -9.62
CA THR A 131 -10.84 -8.32 -8.57
C THR A 131 -11.77 -9.54 -8.59
N SER A 132 -12.55 -9.75 -9.66
CA SER A 132 -13.40 -10.94 -9.80
C SER A 132 -12.54 -12.20 -10.03
N ASP A 133 -13.07 -13.37 -9.67
CA ASP A 133 -12.33 -14.63 -9.78
C ASP A 133 -11.86 -14.92 -11.22
N ILE A 134 -12.69 -14.60 -12.21
CA ILE A 134 -12.37 -14.73 -13.63
C ILE A 134 -11.12 -13.90 -13.98
N LEU A 135 -11.09 -12.62 -13.59
CA LEU A 135 -9.95 -11.75 -13.89
C LEU A 135 -8.73 -12.12 -13.04
N LEU A 136 -8.89 -12.55 -11.79
CA LEU A 136 -7.79 -13.04 -10.97
C LEU A 136 -7.18 -14.35 -11.51
N SER A 137 -7.95 -15.15 -12.25
CA SER A 137 -7.47 -16.37 -12.89
C SER A 137 -6.44 -16.14 -14.01
N GLU A 138 -6.33 -14.90 -14.54
CA GLU A 138 -5.29 -14.51 -15.49
C GLU A 138 -3.88 -14.49 -14.88
N GLN A 139 -3.76 -14.55 -13.55
CA GLN A 139 -2.48 -14.57 -12.83
C GLN A 139 -1.55 -13.41 -13.21
N PRO A 140 -1.93 -12.16 -12.91
CA PRO A 140 -1.11 -10.99 -13.19
C PRO A 140 0.17 -11.00 -12.36
N LEU A 141 1.30 -10.67 -12.98
CA LEU A 141 2.59 -10.56 -12.29
C LEU A 141 2.75 -9.23 -11.53
N LEU A 142 1.88 -8.24 -11.76
CA LEU A 142 1.87 -7.03 -10.94
C LEU A 142 0.99 -7.19 -9.72
N LEU A 143 1.55 -6.91 -8.54
CA LEU A 143 0.81 -6.93 -7.29
C LEU A 143 -0.27 -5.83 -7.30
N ASN A 144 -1.50 -6.21 -6.95
CA ASN A 144 -2.57 -5.26 -6.67
C ASN A 144 -2.62 -4.95 -5.16
N PRO A 145 -2.26 -3.72 -4.72
CA PRO A 145 -2.23 -3.34 -3.31
C PRO A 145 -3.57 -3.44 -2.57
N GLU A 146 -4.71 -3.65 -3.25
CA GLU A 146 -6.02 -3.78 -2.62
C GLU A 146 -6.49 -5.24 -2.48
N VAL A 147 -5.98 -6.14 -3.33
CA VAL A 147 -6.33 -7.58 -3.30
C VAL A 147 -5.44 -8.33 -2.32
N THR A 148 -4.18 -7.92 -2.22
CA THR A 148 -3.19 -8.58 -1.35
C THR A 148 -3.64 -8.59 0.12
N HIS A 149 -4.52 -7.69 0.57
CA HIS A 149 -4.85 -7.57 2.00
C HIS A 149 -6.05 -8.34 2.52
N LYS A 150 -6.85 -8.97 1.65
CA LYS A 150 -8.11 -9.60 2.08
C LYS A 150 -7.96 -10.99 2.72
N ASN A 151 -6.75 -11.54 2.82
CA ASN A 151 -6.51 -12.90 3.32
C ASN A 151 -5.71 -12.94 4.63
N LYS A 152 -6.30 -12.43 5.73
CA LYS A 152 -5.83 -12.81 7.08
C LYS A 152 -6.63 -13.96 7.71
N ASN A 153 -7.91 -14.15 7.35
CA ASN A 153 -8.79 -15.17 7.96
C ASN A 153 -9.72 -15.93 6.98
N ALA A 154 -9.57 -15.78 5.66
CA ALA A 154 -10.41 -16.50 4.71
C ALA A 154 -9.86 -17.93 4.51
N GLN A 155 -10.57 -18.93 5.04
CA GLN A 155 -10.55 -20.32 4.58
C GLN A 155 -11.14 -20.39 3.15
N TYR A 156 -10.52 -19.70 2.20
CA TYR A 156 -10.69 -19.97 0.78
C TYR A 156 -9.40 -20.64 0.32
N ASN A 157 -9.52 -21.86 -0.20
CA ASN A 157 -8.45 -22.70 -0.73
C ASN A 157 -7.78 -22.14 -2.00
N ASN A 158 -7.78 -20.82 -2.19
CA ASN A 158 -7.10 -20.15 -3.29
C ASN A 158 -5.93 -19.33 -2.73
N GLU A 159 -4.78 -19.98 -2.60
CA GLU A 159 -3.46 -19.43 -2.26
C GLU A 159 -2.94 -18.36 -3.24
N LYS A 160 -3.79 -17.83 -4.13
CA LYS A 160 -3.36 -17.21 -5.39
C LYS A 160 -2.81 -15.79 -5.25
N ILE A 161 -3.20 -15.00 -4.23
CA ILE A 161 -2.63 -13.68 -3.93
C ILE A 161 -2.64 -13.47 -2.42
N GLY A 162 -1.45 -13.39 -1.81
CA GLY A 162 -1.28 -13.22 -0.37
C GLY A 162 -1.06 -11.78 0.07
N PRO A 163 -0.92 -11.51 1.38
CA PRO A 163 -0.53 -10.19 1.86
C PRO A 163 0.84 -9.81 1.34
N ILE A 164 1.05 -8.50 1.19
CA ILE A 164 2.21 -7.96 0.48
C ILE A 164 3.55 -8.45 1.08
N GLU A 165 3.59 -8.76 2.37
CA GLU A 165 4.73 -9.38 3.07
C GLU A 165 5.11 -10.78 2.58
N LYS A 166 4.23 -11.50 1.87
CA LYS A 166 4.58 -12.77 1.19
C LYS A 166 5.36 -12.54 -0.10
N HIS A 167 5.29 -11.34 -0.67
CA HIS A 167 5.88 -11.04 -1.97
C HIS A 167 7.09 -10.12 -1.86
N LEU A 168 7.11 -9.23 -0.87
CA LEU A 168 8.11 -8.17 -0.71
C LEU A 168 8.66 -8.14 0.72
N GLU A 169 9.97 -7.97 0.86
CA GLU A 169 10.66 -7.80 2.15
C GLU A 169 11.55 -6.55 2.11
N PHE A 170 11.51 -5.70 3.13
CA PHE A 170 12.43 -4.56 3.23
C PHE A 170 13.70 -4.92 3.98
N ASN A 171 14.84 -4.48 3.47
CA ASN A 171 16.13 -4.67 4.15
C ASN A 171 16.56 -3.43 4.95
N LYS A 172 17.60 -3.57 5.79
CA LYS A 172 18.18 -2.49 6.61
C LYS A 172 18.70 -1.28 5.82
N ASN A 173 18.95 -1.42 4.51
CA ASN A 173 19.39 -0.35 3.64
C ASN A 173 18.23 0.44 3.03
N GLY A 174 16.97 0.03 3.28
CA GLY A 174 15.77 0.66 2.73
C GLY A 174 15.39 0.17 1.33
N GLU A 175 16.04 -0.88 0.84
CA GLU A 175 15.70 -1.54 -0.42
C GLU A 175 14.57 -2.55 -0.21
N VAL A 176 13.90 -2.91 -1.30
CA VAL A 176 12.85 -3.95 -1.33
C VAL A 176 13.42 -5.18 -2.01
N ASN A 177 13.42 -6.31 -1.32
CA ASN A 177 13.69 -7.63 -1.86
C ASN A 177 12.36 -8.25 -2.32
N TYR A 178 12.41 -9.12 -3.33
CA TYR A 178 11.28 -9.94 -3.73
C TYR A 178 11.39 -11.35 -3.15
N LEU A 179 10.25 -11.95 -2.88
CA LEU A 179 10.10 -13.34 -2.43
C LEU A 179 9.36 -14.21 -3.47
N THR A 180 8.84 -13.58 -4.52
CA THR A 180 8.01 -14.19 -5.58
C THR A 180 8.26 -13.48 -6.91
N ASP A 181 7.86 -14.10 -8.02
CA ASP A 181 7.95 -13.49 -9.35
C ASP A 181 7.08 -12.22 -9.45
N GLU A 182 5.91 -12.22 -8.80
CA GLU A 182 5.04 -11.04 -8.75
C GLU A 182 5.70 -9.87 -8.00
N GLY A 183 6.40 -10.18 -6.91
CA GLY A 183 7.20 -9.21 -6.17
C GLY A 183 8.33 -8.63 -7.02
N LYS A 184 9.03 -9.49 -7.77
CA LYS A 184 10.12 -9.08 -8.66
C LYS A 184 9.62 -8.14 -9.75
N GLU A 185 8.60 -8.55 -10.50
CA GLU A 185 8.03 -7.78 -11.59
C GLU A 185 7.52 -6.42 -11.08
N THR A 186 6.87 -6.40 -9.91
CA THR A 186 6.39 -5.17 -9.26
C THR A 186 7.55 -4.22 -8.92
N ILE A 187 8.65 -4.71 -8.32
CA ILE A 187 9.82 -3.88 -8.01
C ILE A 187 10.42 -3.29 -9.29
N GLU A 188 10.52 -4.08 -10.34
CA GLU A 188 11.14 -3.69 -11.62
C GLU A 188 10.27 -2.67 -12.38
N VAL A 189 8.98 -2.94 -12.54
CA VAL A 189 8.04 -2.06 -13.25
C VAL A 189 7.89 -0.71 -12.57
N PHE A 190 7.77 -0.67 -11.24
CA PHE A 190 7.66 0.59 -10.48
C PHE A 190 9.01 1.19 -10.10
N LYS A 191 10.11 0.52 -10.46
CA LYS A 191 11.50 0.95 -10.23
C LYS A 191 11.77 1.23 -8.75
N LEU A 192 11.24 0.40 -7.84
CA LEU A 192 11.19 0.70 -6.40
C LEU A 192 12.58 0.81 -5.75
N ASN A 193 13.61 0.14 -6.30
CA ASN A 193 15.00 0.24 -5.86
C ASN A 193 15.87 1.12 -6.78
N LYS A 194 15.49 1.29 -8.06
CA LYS A 194 16.21 2.15 -9.02
C LYS A 194 15.94 3.64 -8.81
N ARG A 195 15.21 3.98 -7.74
CA ARG A 195 14.79 5.32 -7.34
C ARG A 195 15.46 5.67 -6.01
N PRO A 196 16.64 6.31 -6.03
CA PRO A 196 17.45 6.52 -4.83
C PRO A 196 16.69 7.26 -3.72
N GLU A 197 15.80 8.19 -4.07
CA GLU A 197 15.01 8.94 -3.10
C GLU A 197 14.09 8.04 -2.26
N LEU A 198 13.55 6.96 -2.84
CA LEU A 198 12.74 5.99 -2.10
C LEU A 198 13.57 5.18 -1.11
N VAL A 199 14.71 4.68 -1.57
CA VAL A 199 15.62 3.86 -0.75
C VAL A 199 16.13 4.70 0.43
N ILE A 200 16.54 5.94 0.17
CA ILE A 200 16.99 6.88 1.20
C ILE A 200 15.88 7.19 2.20
N ALA A 201 14.66 7.47 1.74
CA ALA A 201 13.54 7.78 2.61
C ALA A 201 13.15 6.60 3.53
N ARG A 202 13.09 5.38 2.98
CA ARG A 202 12.88 4.15 3.76
C ARG A 202 14.00 3.92 4.76
N ARG A 203 15.27 4.08 4.34
CA ARG A 203 16.44 3.98 5.22
C ARG A 203 16.39 5.00 6.36
N LYS A 204 15.88 6.20 6.12
CA LYS A 204 15.70 7.23 7.15
C LYS A 204 14.70 6.78 8.23
N VAL A 205 13.61 6.11 7.85
CA VAL A 205 12.66 5.51 8.81
C VAL A 205 13.37 4.49 9.69
N ILE A 206 14.12 3.55 9.09
CA ILE A 206 14.85 2.51 9.83
C ILE A 206 15.90 3.14 10.77
N LYS A 207 16.72 4.06 10.24
CA LYS A 207 17.79 4.73 11.00
C LYS A 207 17.25 5.53 12.18
N LYS A 208 16.05 6.12 12.08
CA LYS A 208 15.42 6.83 13.19
C LYS A 208 15.27 5.89 14.40
N TYR A 209 14.70 4.70 14.21
CA TYR A 209 14.50 3.74 15.28
C TYR A 209 15.82 3.15 15.81
N ILE A 210 16.76 2.84 14.92
CA ILE A 210 18.11 2.40 15.33
C ILE A 210 18.79 3.45 16.22
N LYS A 211 18.70 4.74 15.85
CA LYS A 211 19.30 5.82 16.64
C LYS A 211 18.67 5.91 18.03
N CYS A 212 17.33 5.83 18.13
CA CYS A 212 16.65 5.81 19.42
C CYS A 212 17.09 4.62 20.29
N LEU A 213 17.20 3.41 19.73
CA LEU A 213 17.69 2.24 20.47
C LEU A 213 19.12 2.42 20.95
N LYS A 214 20.03 2.89 20.07
CA LYS A 214 21.44 3.13 20.42
C LYS A 214 21.59 4.14 21.55
N ASN A 215 20.87 5.26 21.50
CA ASN A 215 20.90 6.27 22.55
C ASN A 215 20.46 5.68 23.90
N ASN A 216 19.42 4.85 23.92
CA ASN A 216 18.95 4.20 25.14
C ASN A 216 19.97 3.21 25.73
N ILE A 217 20.63 2.43 24.87
CA ILE A 217 21.73 1.55 25.28
C ILE A 217 22.88 2.36 25.88
N GLU A 218 23.27 3.45 25.23
CA GLU A 218 24.37 4.31 25.69
C GLU A 218 24.04 5.02 27.02
N GLU A 219 22.77 5.39 27.24
CA GLU A 219 22.30 5.92 28.52
C GLU A 219 22.35 4.86 29.62
N TYR A 220 21.85 3.66 29.34
CA TYR A 220 21.90 2.53 30.28
C TYR A 220 23.34 2.17 30.67
N ALA A 221 24.26 2.14 29.70
CA ALA A 221 25.67 1.85 29.97
C ALA A 221 26.33 2.89 30.90
N LYS A 222 25.80 4.11 30.99
CA LYS A 222 26.29 5.19 31.87
C LYS A 222 25.60 5.18 33.24
N SER A 223 24.28 4.97 33.26
CA SER A 223 23.49 5.06 34.50
C SER A 223 23.40 3.75 35.26
N ASN A 224 23.54 2.60 34.57
CA ASN A 224 23.20 1.27 35.04
C ASN A 224 21.74 1.13 35.55
N ASP A 225 20.86 2.07 35.17
CA ASP A 225 19.45 2.08 35.54
C ASP A 225 18.63 1.23 34.58
N PHE A 226 18.46 -0.04 34.96
CA PHE A 226 17.74 -1.02 34.15
C PHE A 226 16.23 -0.73 34.05
N PHE A 227 15.65 -0.12 35.09
CA PHE A 227 14.23 0.23 35.10
C PHE A 227 13.95 1.30 34.05
N LYS A 228 14.73 2.40 34.09
CA LYS A 228 14.62 3.49 33.12
C LYS A 228 14.94 3.06 31.69
N PHE A 229 15.92 2.18 31.52
CA PHE A 229 16.19 1.58 30.22
C PHE A 229 14.96 0.85 29.65
N THR A 230 14.34 0.00 30.47
CA THR A 230 13.17 -0.79 30.06
C THR A 230 11.97 0.11 29.75
N GLU A 231 11.73 1.15 30.56
CA GLU A 231 10.68 2.15 30.33
C GLU A 231 10.86 2.85 28.97
N ASN A 232 12.07 3.35 28.68
CA ASN A 232 12.34 4.03 27.43
C ASN A 232 12.21 3.11 26.20
N VAL A 233 12.65 1.85 26.33
CA VAL A 233 12.51 0.83 25.29
C VAL A 233 11.03 0.54 25.02
N ASN A 234 10.23 0.33 26.06
CA ASN A 234 8.79 0.09 25.93
C ASN A 234 8.12 1.29 25.24
N GLN A 235 8.46 2.51 25.64
CA GLN A 235 7.92 3.72 25.00
C GLN A 235 8.33 3.82 23.52
N LEU A 236 9.55 3.41 23.16
CA LEU A 236 9.98 3.35 21.77
C LEU A 236 9.19 2.30 20.98
N ILE A 237 8.98 1.10 21.53
CA ILE A 237 8.18 0.04 20.90
C ILE A 237 6.75 0.53 20.66
N GLU A 238 6.12 1.16 21.65
CA GLU A 238 4.78 1.74 21.51
C GLU A 238 4.71 2.77 20.38
N ASN A 239 5.72 3.62 20.26
CA ASN A 239 5.82 4.60 19.19
C ASN A 239 5.98 3.94 17.81
N VAL A 240 6.78 2.88 17.71
CA VAL A 240 6.94 2.10 16.47
C VAL A 240 5.62 1.45 16.08
N LEU A 241 4.92 0.81 17.03
CA LEU A 241 3.61 0.19 16.82
C LEU A 241 2.56 1.22 16.40
N LYS A 242 2.52 2.39 17.07
CA LYS A 242 1.62 3.48 16.71
C LYS A 242 1.89 4.02 15.30
N ASP A 243 3.16 4.14 14.91
CA ASP A 243 3.55 4.53 13.56
C ASP A 243 3.19 3.45 12.52
N ALA A 244 3.26 2.16 12.87
CA ALA A 244 2.92 1.02 12.00
C ALA A 244 1.40 0.83 11.81
N ASP A 245 0.60 1.33 12.75
CA ASP A 245 -0.87 1.33 12.70
C ASP A 245 -1.45 2.63 12.10
N ASN A 246 -0.63 3.67 11.94
CA ASN A 246 -1.11 4.95 11.43
C ASN A 246 -1.12 4.97 9.88
N PRO A 247 -2.29 4.93 9.23
CA PRO A 247 -2.38 4.83 7.78
C PRO A 247 -1.94 6.10 7.05
N GLU A 248 -1.73 7.22 7.73
CA GLU A 248 -1.18 8.45 7.14
C GLU A 248 0.34 8.42 7.01
N LYS A 249 1.04 7.53 7.73
CA LYS A 249 2.50 7.44 7.67
C LYS A 249 2.98 6.87 6.35
N GLU A 250 3.97 7.50 5.75
CA GLU A 250 4.68 6.92 4.59
C GLU A 250 5.42 5.64 4.99
N TYR A 251 5.55 4.75 4.00
CA TYR A 251 6.21 3.45 4.14
C TYR A 251 5.61 2.61 5.26
N LEU A 252 4.28 2.52 5.28
CA LEU A 252 3.53 1.79 6.29
C LEU A 252 3.88 0.30 6.29
N GLN A 253 4.05 -0.30 5.11
CA GLN A 253 4.43 -1.71 5.04
C GLN A 253 5.83 -1.97 5.61
N LEU A 254 6.78 -1.05 5.40
CA LEU A 254 8.09 -1.12 6.04
C LEU A 254 7.95 -1.05 7.56
N ARG A 255 7.14 -0.14 8.08
CA ARG A 255 6.92 0.02 9.53
C ARG A 255 6.30 -1.23 10.14
N ARG A 256 5.35 -1.87 9.44
CA ARG A 256 4.77 -3.17 9.83
C ARG A 256 5.83 -4.27 9.86
N GLN A 257 6.67 -4.39 8.83
CA GLN A 257 7.76 -5.37 8.84
C GLN A 257 8.81 -5.11 9.93
N ILE A 258 9.10 -3.85 10.29
CA ILE A 258 9.97 -3.53 11.42
C ILE A 258 9.40 -4.09 12.73
N VAL A 259 8.08 -4.07 12.90
CA VAL A 259 7.37 -4.63 14.06
C VAL A 259 7.30 -6.16 14.01
N ASP A 260 7.00 -6.73 12.84
CA ASP A 260 6.74 -8.16 12.69
C ASP A 260 8.02 -8.98 12.58
N GLN A 261 9.09 -8.39 12.03
CA GLN A 261 10.38 -9.04 11.76
C GLN A 261 11.55 -8.13 12.23
N PRO A 262 11.62 -7.76 13.51
CA PRO A 262 12.65 -6.84 14.02
C PRO A 262 14.08 -7.37 13.81
N ASP A 263 14.26 -8.69 13.70
CA ASP A 263 15.55 -9.32 13.42
C ASP A 263 16.19 -8.84 12.12
N ASN A 264 15.38 -8.66 11.07
CA ASN A 264 15.82 -8.23 9.75
C ASN A 264 16.44 -6.83 9.75
N PHE A 265 16.09 -6.02 10.75
CA PHE A 265 16.52 -4.62 10.86
C PHE A 265 17.56 -4.40 11.96
N PHE A 266 17.43 -5.10 13.09
CA PHE A 266 18.12 -4.73 14.31
C PHE A 266 19.15 -5.75 14.79
N LYS A 267 18.94 -7.06 14.59
CA LYS A 267 19.76 -8.13 15.20
C LYS A 267 21.27 -7.89 15.09
N LYS A 268 21.76 -7.67 13.85
CA LYS A 268 23.18 -7.42 13.59
C LYS A 268 23.73 -6.21 14.35
N ALA A 269 22.94 -5.14 14.51
CA ALA A 269 23.37 -3.94 15.21
C ALA A 269 23.57 -4.17 16.72
N PHE A 270 22.86 -5.14 17.31
CA PHE A 270 23.00 -5.52 18.72
C PHE A 270 24.14 -6.54 18.93
N GLU A 271 24.32 -7.48 18.00
CA GLU A 271 25.42 -8.46 18.02
C GLU A 271 26.80 -7.78 18.01
N GLU A 272 26.99 -6.79 17.12
CA GLU A 272 28.23 -6.00 17.01
C GLU A 272 28.61 -5.27 18.31
N LYS A 273 27.64 -5.05 19.20
CA LYS A 273 27.81 -4.32 20.47
C LYS A 273 27.89 -5.25 21.69
N LYS A 274 27.87 -6.58 21.51
CA LYS A 274 27.91 -7.59 22.58
C LYS A 274 26.80 -7.45 23.64
N ILE A 275 25.63 -6.92 23.24
CA ILE A 275 24.47 -6.70 24.11
C ILE A 275 23.28 -7.59 23.72
N VAL A 276 23.56 -8.84 23.34
CA VAL A 276 22.55 -9.77 22.80
C VAL A 276 21.42 -10.04 23.80
N HIS A 277 21.74 -10.16 25.09
CA HIS A 277 20.74 -10.35 26.14
C HIS A 277 19.72 -9.19 26.21
N ILE A 278 20.15 -7.94 25.94
CA ILE A 278 19.27 -6.77 25.87
C ILE A 278 18.30 -6.91 24.70
N TYR A 279 18.77 -7.43 23.57
CA TYR A 279 17.94 -7.63 22.39
C TYR A 279 16.83 -8.66 22.62
N ASP A 280 17.13 -9.75 23.34
CA ASP A 280 16.12 -10.76 23.70
C ASP A 280 15.03 -10.19 24.62
N LEU A 281 15.39 -9.27 25.53
CA LEU A 281 14.42 -8.56 26.37
C LEU A 281 13.51 -7.67 25.53
N ILE A 282 14.07 -6.92 24.57
CA ILE A 282 13.30 -6.09 23.64
C ILE A 282 12.28 -6.95 22.86
N LYS A 283 12.68 -8.12 22.38
CA LYS A 283 11.76 -9.03 21.66
C LYS A 283 10.59 -9.47 22.53
N ARG A 284 10.85 -9.86 23.78
CA ARG A 284 9.78 -10.24 24.72
C ARG A 284 8.83 -9.07 24.96
N SER A 285 9.34 -7.87 25.20
CA SER A 285 8.52 -6.66 25.33
C SER A 285 7.64 -6.40 24.09
N ILE A 286 8.18 -6.60 22.87
CA ILE A 286 7.40 -6.45 21.64
C ILE A 286 6.20 -7.42 21.63
N GLU A 287 6.44 -8.70 21.94
CA GLU A 287 5.39 -9.72 21.95
C GLU A 287 4.35 -9.50 23.06
N ASP A 288 4.78 -9.08 24.26
CA ASP A 288 3.90 -8.74 25.37
C ASP A 288 3.00 -7.54 25.03
N ILE A 289 3.56 -6.48 24.45
CA ILE A 289 2.78 -5.29 24.03
C ILE A 289 1.80 -5.66 22.90
N LYS A 290 2.23 -6.48 21.92
CA LYS A 290 1.33 -6.99 20.87
C LYS A 290 0.18 -7.80 21.46
N ALA A 291 0.45 -8.69 22.42
CA ALA A 291 -0.56 -9.50 23.08
C ALA A 291 -1.55 -8.64 23.89
N SER A 292 -1.06 -7.64 24.61
CA SER A 292 -1.88 -6.67 25.35
C SER A 292 -2.83 -5.89 24.42
N ARG A 293 -2.31 -5.39 23.30
CA ARG A 293 -3.12 -4.65 22.29
C ARG A 293 -4.19 -5.51 21.62
N LYS A 294 -3.97 -6.82 21.47
CA LYS A 294 -5.00 -7.77 20.99
C LYS A 294 -6.12 -7.96 22.00
N LYS A 295 -5.81 -7.95 23.30
CA LYS A 295 -6.80 -8.08 24.39
C LYS A 295 -7.59 -6.79 24.63
N HIS A 296 -6.96 -5.63 24.42
CA HIS A 296 -7.55 -4.31 24.58
C HIS A 296 -7.34 -3.46 23.32
N PRO A 297 -8.08 -3.73 22.22
CA PRO A 297 -7.98 -2.91 21.03
C PRO A 297 -8.39 -1.47 21.35
N ALA A 298 -7.55 -0.50 20.98
CA ALA A 298 -7.91 0.92 21.08
C ALA A 298 -9.21 1.16 20.30
N LEU A 299 -10.17 1.87 20.90
CA LEU A 299 -11.41 2.26 20.24
C LEU A 299 -11.08 2.98 18.93
N PRO A 300 -11.75 2.64 17.81
CA PRO A 300 -11.49 3.31 16.55
C PRO A 300 -11.70 4.81 16.73
N ILE A 301 -10.69 5.60 16.34
CA ILE A 301 -10.79 7.05 16.30
C ILE A 301 -11.94 7.38 15.34
N LYS A 302 -13.07 7.83 15.88
CA LYS A 302 -14.16 8.38 15.07
C LYS A 302 -13.61 9.59 14.32
N HIS A 303 -13.36 9.44 13.02
CA HIS A 303 -13.05 10.56 12.16
C HIS A 303 -14.28 11.48 12.12
N ASN A 304 -14.21 12.60 12.84
CA ASN A 304 -15.16 13.70 12.67
C ASN A 304 -14.93 14.30 11.27
N ASN A 305 -15.76 13.93 10.30
CA ASN A 305 -15.89 14.62 9.03
C ASN A 305 -16.34 16.07 9.28
N ARG A 306 -15.39 16.97 9.51
CA ARG A 306 -15.60 18.43 9.48
C ARG A 306 -15.11 19.02 8.16
N TYR A 307 -15.72 18.60 7.07
CA TYR A 307 -15.64 19.30 5.78
C TYR A 307 -17.02 19.29 5.11
N ALA A 308 -18.01 19.92 5.77
CA ALA A 308 -19.29 20.27 5.16
C ALA A 308 -19.94 21.42 5.95
N SER A 309 -19.47 22.66 5.77
CA SER A 309 -20.29 23.88 5.94
C SER A 309 -19.47 25.13 5.62
N LYS A 310 -19.33 25.46 4.33
CA LYS A 310 -19.19 26.86 3.90
C LYS A 310 -19.92 27.03 2.58
N LYS A 311 -21.19 27.40 2.66
CA LYS A 311 -21.94 28.24 1.71
C LYS A 311 -23.37 28.39 2.20
N GLN A 312 -23.64 29.52 2.85
CA GLN A 312 -24.91 30.27 2.77
C GLN A 312 -24.74 31.52 3.63
N ILE A 313 -24.30 32.61 2.99
CA ILE A 313 -24.72 33.96 3.36
C ILE A 313 -25.07 34.60 2.02
N THR A 314 -26.36 34.69 1.77
CA THR A 314 -26.99 35.68 0.89
C THR A 314 -26.93 37.04 1.55
#